data_AF-A0AB35IMQ0-F1
#
_entry.id   AF-A0AB35IMQ0-F1
#
_cell.length_a   1.000
_cell.length_b   1.000
_cell.length_c   1.000
_cell.angle_alpha   90.00
_cell.angle_beta   90.00
_cell.angle_gamma   90.00
#
_symmetry.space_group_name_H-M   'P 1'
#
loop_
_entity.id
_entity.type
_entity.pdbx_description
1 polymer ?
#
loop_
_entity_poly.entity_id
_entity_poly.type
_entity_poly.pdbx_seq_one_letter_code
_entity_poly.pdbx_strand_id
1 'polypeptide(L)'
;MIYITGDTHGDFSKIDFFCKKMKTTKQDIIIILGDAGINYFLNKKDEKIKRHISNLPITLFCLHGNHEARPETISSYELSTFFGGQVYIEKSYPNIIFAKDAEIYDIEGKKTLVIGGAYSIDKDYRLAMGYKWFPDEQPTKELKNKCMDIVNSKKIDIILSHTGPKKFEPVECFLPFVDQTAVDKTTEEFLDKLEAVKNYNQWYFGHYHTDKKLLADNKEINILFNDIKEF
;
A
#
# COMPACT_ATOMS: atom_id res chain seq x y z
N MET A 1 -16.77 3.28 -9.57
CA MET A 1 -16.71 3.39 -8.10
C MET A 1 -15.28 3.11 -7.64
N ILE A 2 -14.89 3.60 -6.47
CA ILE A 2 -13.57 3.32 -5.90
C ILE A 2 -13.75 2.58 -4.57
N TYR A 3 -12.98 1.51 -4.41
CA TYR A 3 -12.94 0.69 -3.22
C TYR A 3 -11.52 0.66 -2.66
N ILE A 4 -11.37 0.24 -1.41
CA ILE A 4 -10.09 0.15 -0.73
C ILE A 4 -10.02 -1.09 0.17
N THR A 5 -8.87 -1.75 0.19
CA THR A 5 -8.57 -2.90 1.04
C THR A 5 -7.08 -2.96 1.38
N GLY A 6 -6.73 -3.83 2.32
CA GLY A 6 -5.34 -4.14 2.66
C GLY A 6 -4.85 -5.42 2.00
N ASP A 7 -3.53 -5.54 2.04
CA ASP A 7 -2.68 -6.73 1.89
C ASP A 7 -3.36 -7.96 1.31
N THR A 8 -3.02 -8.29 0.06
CA THR A 8 -3.54 -9.51 -0.59
C THR A 8 -2.52 -10.65 -0.57
N HIS A 9 -1.23 -10.35 -0.42
CA HIS A 9 -0.15 -11.34 -0.40
C HIS A 9 -0.20 -12.34 -1.57
N GLY A 10 -0.68 -11.88 -2.73
CA GLY A 10 -0.87 -12.70 -3.93
C GLY A 10 -2.16 -13.53 -3.97
N ASP A 11 -2.97 -13.53 -2.91
CA ASP A 11 -4.29 -14.16 -2.88
C ASP A 11 -5.40 -13.16 -3.24
N PHE A 12 -5.87 -13.27 -4.48
CA PHE A 12 -6.92 -12.40 -5.03
C PHE A 12 -8.34 -12.98 -4.87
N SER A 13 -8.50 -14.13 -4.21
CA SER A 13 -9.82 -14.81 -4.07
C SER A 13 -10.89 -13.92 -3.44
N LYS A 14 -10.51 -13.06 -2.48
CA LYS A 14 -11.36 -12.03 -1.88
C LYS A 14 -11.88 -11.04 -2.93
N ILE A 15 -10.98 -10.55 -3.79
CA ILE A 15 -11.30 -9.59 -4.86
C ILE A 15 -12.13 -10.27 -5.95
N ASP A 16 -11.83 -11.52 -6.32
CA ASP A 16 -12.65 -12.32 -7.23
C ASP A 16 -14.11 -12.41 -6.76
N PHE A 17 -14.30 -12.77 -5.49
CA PHE A 17 -15.64 -12.86 -4.89
C PHE A 17 -16.33 -11.50 -4.86
N PHE A 18 -15.60 -10.45 -4.48
CA PHE A 18 -16.12 -9.08 -4.46
C PHE A 18 -16.59 -8.62 -5.84
N CYS A 19 -15.77 -8.82 -6.88
CA CYS A 19 -16.12 -8.47 -8.26
C CYS A 19 -17.41 -9.14 -8.71
N LYS A 20 -17.58 -10.43 -8.40
CA LYS A 20 -18.82 -11.19 -8.72
C LYS A 20 -20.03 -10.64 -7.98
N LYS A 21 -19.88 -10.37 -6.67
CA LYS A 21 -20.95 -9.89 -5.80
C LYS A 21 -21.41 -8.48 -6.20
N MET A 22 -20.46 -7.58 -6.44
CA MET A 22 -20.73 -6.18 -6.74
C MET A 22 -20.93 -5.92 -8.25
N LYS A 23 -20.66 -6.93 -9.10
CA LYS A 23 -20.72 -6.83 -10.56
C LYS A 23 -19.87 -5.67 -11.08
N THR A 24 -18.64 -5.57 -10.57
CA THR A 24 -17.70 -4.52 -10.96
C THR A 24 -17.31 -4.63 -12.44
N THR A 25 -16.72 -3.56 -12.94
CA THR A 25 -16.15 -3.43 -14.29
C THR A 25 -14.73 -2.88 -14.22
N LYS A 26 -13.99 -2.89 -15.33
CA LYS A 26 -12.63 -2.30 -15.36
C LYS A 26 -12.62 -0.77 -15.14
N GLN A 27 -13.79 -0.12 -15.18
CA GLN A 27 -13.95 1.28 -14.79
C GLN A 27 -14.01 1.47 -13.26
N ASP A 28 -14.30 0.41 -12.51
CA ASP A 28 -14.22 0.41 -11.06
C ASP A 28 -12.77 0.14 -10.63
N ILE A 29 -12.41 0.71 -9.48
CA ILE A 29 -11.04 0.71 -8.98
C ILE A 29 -11.04 0.12 -7.57
N ILE A 30 -10.05 -0.72 -7.28
CA ILE A 30 -9.74 -1.14 -5.91
C ILE A 30 -8.31 -0.73 -5.56
N ILE A 31 -8.20 0.05 -4.50
CA ILE A 31 -6.94 0.47 -3.90
C ILE A 31 -6.47 -0.66 -2.98
N ILE A 32 -5.21 -1.10 -3.15
CA ILE A 32 -4.55 -2.07 -2.27
C ILE A 32 -3.45 -1.33 -1.51
N LEU A 33 -3.54 -1.31 -0.18
CA LEU A 33 -2.64 -0.57 0.71
C LEU A 33 -1.26 -1.23 0.89
N GLY A 34 -0.68 -1.78 -0.19
CA GLY A 34 0.60 -2.49 -0.17
C GLY A 34 0.44 -4.00 -0.07
N ASP A 35 1.56 -4.70 -0.18
CA ASP A 35 1.64 -6.17 -0.17
C ASP A 35 0.59 -6.82 -1.08
N ALA A 36 0.54 -6.35 -2.32
CA ALA A 36 -0.27 -6.95 -3.36
C ALA A 36 0.28 -8.34 -3.75
N GLY A 37 1.58 -8.58 -3.55
CA GLY A 37 2.24 -9.85 -3.86
C GLY A 37 2.32 -10.12 -5.37
N ILE A 38 2.27 -9.07 -6.19
CA ILE A 38 2.25 -9.17 -7.66
C ILE A 38 3.68 -9.29 -8.23
N ASN A 39 4.67 -8.71 -7.55
CA ASN A 39 6.09 -8.68 -7.96
C ASN A 39 7.03 -9.36 -6.95
N TYR A 40 6.57 -10.41 -6.28
CA TYR A 40 7.37 -11.07 -5.24
C TYR A 40 8.37 -12.09 -5.80
N PHE A 41 7.93 -12.98 -6.71
CA PHE A 41 8.75 -14.09 -7.15
C PHE A 41 9.71 -13.74 -8.30
N LEU A 42 9.42 -12.66 -9.04
CA LEU A 42 10.14 -12.16 -10.21
C LEU A 42 10.34 -13.22 -11.29
N ASN A 43 9.31 -14.06 -11.49
CA ASN A 43 9.32 -15.15 -12.46
C ASN A 43 7.90 -15.48 -12.94
N LYS A 44 7.74 -16.61 -13.63
CA LYS A 44 6.46 -17.08 -14.18
C LYS A 44 5.31 -17.20 -13.16
N LYS A 45 5.59 -17.27 -11.85
CA LYS A 45 4.55 -17.22 -10.81
C LYS A 45 3.85 -15.86 -10.81
N ASP A 46 4.60 -14.77 -10.79
CA ASP A 46 4.08 -13.40 -10.86
C ASP A 46 3.32 -13.17 -12.17
N GLU A 47 3.82 -13.67 -13.30
CA GLU A 47 3.09 -13.59 -14.57
C GLU A 47 1.72 -14.30 -14.52
N LYS A 48 1.60 -15.42 -13.79
CA LYS A 48 0.32 -16.11 -13.62
C LYS A 48 -0.64 -15.26 -12.78
N ILE A 49 -0.14 -14.66 -11.71
CA ILE A 49 -0.90 -13.74 -10.86
C ILE A 49 -1.37 -12.53 -11.69
N LYS A 50 -0.48 -11.88 -12.44
CA LYS A 50 -0.80 -10.74 -13.31
C LYS A 50 -1.84 -11.11 -14.39
N ARG A 51 -1.72 -12.28 -15.03
CA ARG A 51 -2.73 -12.77 -15.98
C ARG A 51 -4.09 -13.00 -15.33
N HIS A 52 -4.12 -13.56 -14.12
CA HIS A 52 -5.36 -13.73 -13.36
C HIS A 52 -6.02 -12.38 -13.09
N ILE A 53 -5.28 -11.45 -12.49
CA ILE A 53 -5.75 -10.09 -12.17
C ILE A 53 -6.20 -9.36 -13.43
N SER A 54 -5.49 -9.52 -14.56
CA SER A 54 -5.84 -8.83 -15.79
C SER A 54 -7.20 -9.23 -16.37
N ASN A 55 -7.69 -10.41 -16.02
CA ASN A 55 -9.02 -10.89 -16.39
C ASN A 55 -10.11 -10.47 -15.40
N LEU A 56 -9.75 -9.94 -14.23
CA LEU A 56 -10.75 -9.43 -13.29
C LEU A 56 -11.44 -8.19 -13.86
N PRO A 57 -12.76 -8.04 -13.63
CA PRO A 57 -13.50 -6.87 -14.08
C PRO A 57 -13.33 -5.75 -13.06
N ILE A 58 -12.09 -5.35 -12.79
CA ILE A 58 -11.72 -4.25 -11.89
C ILE A 58 -10.29 -3.78 -12.22
N THR A 59 -10.00 -2.51 -11.96
CA THR A 59 -8.65 -1.95 -12.05
C THR A 59 -8.04 -1.87 -10.65
N LEU A 60 -6.81 -2.36 -10.49
CA LEU A 60 -6.08 -2.29 -9.23
C LEU A 60 -5.21 -1.05 -9.19
N PHE A 61 -5.25 -0.32 -8.08
CA PHE A 61 -4.33 0.76 -7.75
C PHE A 61 -3.55 0.38 -6.48
N CYS A 62 -2.36 -0.18 -6.67
CA CYS A 62 -1.54 -0.75 -5.62
C CYS A 62 -0.54 0.25 -5.07
N LEU A 63 -0.46 0.33 -3.75
CA LEU A 63 0.66 0.93 -3.05
C LEU A 63 1.82 -0.07 -2.98
N HIS A 64 3.01 0.45 -2.69
CA HIS A 64 4.16 -0.37 -2.36
C HIS A 64 4.09 -0.84 -0.91
N GLY A 65 4.27 -2.13 -0.65
CA GLY A 65 4.41 -2.69 0.70
C GLY A 65 5.84 -3.12 1.02
N ASN A 66 6.04 -4.15 1.85
CA ASN A 66 7.33 -4.75 2.17
C ASN A 66 7.50 -6.20 1.70
N HIS A 67 6.55 -6.74 0.94
CA HIS A 67 6.57 -8.10 0.37
C HIS A 67 6.51 -8.12 -1.17
N GLU A 68 7.08 -7.12 -1.86
CA GLU A 68 7.24 -7.18 -3.32
C GLU A 68 8.35 -6.26 -3.82
N ALA A 69 8.89 -6.56 -5.00
CA ALA A 69 9.88 -5.69 -5.64
C ALA A 69 9.23 -4.39 -6.12
N ARG A 70 9.99 -3.30 -6.06
CA ARG A 70 9.53 -2.01 -6.57
C ARG A 70 9.33 -2.07 -8.10
N PRO A 71 8.16 -1.66 -8.61
CA PRO A 71 7.90 -1.60 -10.06
C PRO A 71 8.96 -0.83 -10.84
N GLU A 72 9.53 0.23 -10.26
CA GLU A 72 10.56 1.06 -10.89
C GLU A 72 11.90 0.35 -11.15
N THR A 73 12.13 -0.78 -10.48
CA THR A 73 13.33 -1.61 -10.68
C THR A 73 13.12 -2.72 -11.72
N ILE A 74 11.89 -2.88 -12.21
CA ILE A 74 11.50 -3.94 -13.15
C ILE A 74 11.35 -3.33 -14.54
N SER A 75 12.16 -3.81 -15.49
CA SER A 75 12.28 -3.21 -16.83
C SER A 75 11.02 -3.21 -17.69
N SER A 76 10.03 -4.05 -17.37
CA SER A 76 8.76 -4.11 -18.09
C SER A 76 7.76 -3.03 -17.68
N TYR A 77 7.97 -2.38 -16.53
CA TYR A 77 7.12 -1.28 -16.08
C TYR A 77 7.56 0.03 -16.72
N GLU A 78 6.56 0.82 -17.14
CA GLU A 78 6.76 2.14 -17.71
C GLU A 78 6.05 3.19 -16.85
N LEU A 79 6.61 4.40 -16.79
CA LEU A 79 5.95 5.54 -16.17
C LEU A 79 4.73 5.96 -17.00
N SER A 80 3.63 6.23 -16.31
CA SER A 80 2.39 6.76 -16.88
C SER A 80 1.73 7.75 -15.91
N THR A 81 0.52 8.18 -16.23
CA THR A 81 -0.27 9.07 -15.37
C THR A 81 -1.61 8.42 -15.04
N PHE A 82 -1.97 8.43 -13.77
CA PHE A 82 -3.28 8.00 -13.29
C PHE A 82 -3.67 8.83 -12.07
N PHE A 83 -4.96 9.17 -11.93
CA PHE A 83 -5.44 10.12 -10.91
C PHE A 83 -4.59 11.41 -10.80
N GLY A 84 -4.09 11.92 -11.93
CA GLY A 84 -3.26 13.12 -11.98
C GLY A 84 -1.83 12.96 -11.44
N GLY A 85 -1.45 11.81 -10.88
CA GLY A 85 -0.11 11.51 -10.37
C GLY A 85 0.67 10.53 -11.27
N GLN A 86 1.96 10.38 -10.99
CA GLN A 86 2.81 9.41 -11.70
C GLN A 86 2.59 7.99 -11.19
N VAL A 87 2.48 7.03 -12.11
CA VAL A 87 2.31 5.60 -11.79
C VAL A 87 3.21 4.73 -12.63
N TYR A 88 3.39 3.48 -12.21
CA TYR A 88 4.08 2.45 -12.97
C TYR A 88 3.07 1.42 -13.50
N ILE A 89 3.12 1.14 -14.81
CA ILE A 89 2.22 0.21 -15.50
C ILE A 89 3.01 -0.68 -16.45
N GLU A 90 2.69 -1.97 -16.50
CA GLU A 90 3.11 -2.84 -17.61
C GLU A 90 2.07 -2.81 -18.73
N LYS A 91 2.50 -2.57 -19.97
CA LYS A 91 1.61 -2.53 -21.14
C LYS A 91 0.75 -3.79 -21.30
N SER A 92 1.30 -4.94 -20.92
CA SER A 92 0.60 -6.24 -21.00
C SER A 92 -0.52 -6.40 -19.97
N TYR A 93 -0.51 -5.60 -18.90
CA TYR A 93 -1.46 -5.69 -17.78
C TYR A 93 -1.97 -4.29 -17.36
N PRO A 94 -2.67 -3.57 -18.25
CA PRO A 94 -2.98 -2.15 -18.05
C PRO A 94 -3.94 -1.86 -16.89
N ASN A 95 -4.65 -2.86 -16.39
CA ASN A 95 -5.52 -2.73 -15.21
C ASN A 95 -4.81 -3.03 -13.88
N ILE A 96 -3.47 -3.13 -13.90
CA ILE A 96 -2.62 -3.25 -12.71
C ILE A 96 -1.74 -2.01 -12.66
N ILE A 97 -2.06 -1.09 -11.75
CA ILE A 97 -1.42 0.21 -11.64
C ILE A 97 -0.73 0.31 -10.30
N PHE A 98 0.56 0.62 -10.29
CA PHE A 98 1.29 0.89 -9.05
C PHE A 98 1.48 2.39 -8.86
N ALA A 99 1.07 2.88 -7.70
CA ALA A 99 1.32 4.24 -7.29
C ALA A 99 2.82 4.47 -7.07
N LYS A 100 3.34 5.61 -7.55
CA LYS A 100 4.65 6.10 -7.14
C LYS A 100 4.55 6.73 -5.74
N ASP A 101 5.54 6.42 -4.90
CA ASP A 101 5.66 6.94 -3.54
C ASP A 101 5.89 8.46 -3.51
N ALA A 102 5.46 9.09 -2.40
CA ALA A 102 5.61 10.51 -2.15
C ALA A 102 5.00 11.39 -3.26
N GLU A 103 3.87 10.94 -3.82
CA GLU A 103 3.12 11.62 -4.88
C GLU A 103 1.69 11.90 -4.40
N ILE A 104 1.08 12.97 -4.95
CA ILE A 104 -0.30 13.35 -4.65
C ILE A 104 -1.17 12.98 -5.84
N TYR A 105 -2.26 12.29 -5.55
CA TYR A 105 -3.28 11.88 -6.52
C TYR A 105 -4.58 12.64 -6.26
N ASP A 106 -5.32 12.94 -7.31
CA ASP A 106 -6.70 13.41 -7.26
C ASP A 106 -7.64 12.19 -7.40
N ILE A 107 -8.15 11.73 -6.26
CA ILE A 107 -9.07 10.60 -6.19
C ILE A 107 -10.42 11.14 -5.76
N GLU A 108 -11.36 11.21 -6.70
CA GLU A 108 -12.71 11.79 -6.50
C GLU A 108 -12.71 13.21 -5.94
N GLY A 109 -11.79 14.06 -6.41
CA GLY A 109 -11.65 15.46 -5.97
C GLY A 109 -10.91 15.61 -4.63
N LYS A 110 -10.45 14.50 -4.01
CA LYS A 110 -9.72 14.50 -2.74
C LYS A 110 -8.22 14.38 -3.01
N LYS A 111 -7.43 15.31 -2.46
CA LYS A 111 -5.97 15.23 -2.53
C LYS A 111 -5.47 14.09 -1.66
N THR A 112 -4.91 13.08 -2.30
CA THR A 112 -4.51 11.84 -1.65
C THR A 112 -3.01 11.64 -1.74
N LEU A 113 -2.32 11.66 -0.60
CA LEU A 113 -0.88 11.40 -0.52
C LEU A 113 -0.65 9.90 -0.36
N VAL A 114 0.25 9.34 -1.18
CA VAL A 114 0.64 7.92 -1.11
C VAL A 114 2.05 7.75 -0.53
N ILE A 115 2.18 6.85 0.44
CA ILE A 115 3.44 6.52 1.12
C ILE A 115 3.57 5.01 1.32
N GLY A 116 4.28 4.32 0.44
CA GLY A 116 4.52 2.90 0.57
C GLY A 116 5.69 2.51 1.48
N GLY A 117 5.83 1.21 1.68
CA GLY A 117 6.94 0.57 2.36
C GLY A 117 6.76 0.39 3.87
N ALA A 118 7.42 -0.63 4.41
CA ALA A 118 7.49 -0.96 5.82
C ALA A 118 8.73 -1.82 6.11
N TYR A 119 9.03 -2.06 7.38
CA TYR A 119 10.07 -2.99 7.78
C TYR A 119 9.54 -4.43 7.82
N SER A 120 10.39 -5.38 7.42
CA SER A 120 10.06 -6.79 7.44
C SER A 120 10.63 -7.52 8.65
N ILE A 121 9.75 -7.83 9.59
CA ILE A 121 10.09 -8.62 10.79
C ILE A 121 10.54 -10.06 10.46
N ASP A 122 10.20 -10.56 9.28
CA ASP A 122 10.50 -11.91 8.81
C ASP A 122 11.74 -11.95 7.90
N LYS A 123 12.48 -10.85 7.75
CA LYS A 123 13.64 -10.73 6.86
C LYS A 123 14.65 -11.87 7.04
N ASP A 124 15.10 -12.10 8.27
CA ASP A 124 16.14 -13.10 8.54
C ASP A 124 15.64 -14.52 8.25
N TYR A 125 14.36 -14.78 8.54
CA TYR A 125 13.70 -16.03 8.18
C TYR A 125 13.62 -16.20 6.66
N ARG A 126 13.20 -15.16 5.92
CA ARG A 126 13.14 -15.19 4.45
C ARG A 126 14.50 -15.50 3.84
N LEU A 127 15.55 -14.84 4.30
CA LEU A 127 16.92 -15.09 3.82
C LEU A 127 17.39 -16.51 4.14
N ALA A 128 17.14 -17.00 5.36
CA ALA A 128 17.51 -18.36 5.77
C ALA A 128 16.81 -19.45 4.95
N MET A 129 15.56 -19.20 4.53
CA MET A 129 14.75 -20.14 3.73
C MET A 129 14.94 -19.96 2.22
N GLY A 130 15.77 -19.03 1.78
CA GLY A 130 15.98 -18.72 0.35
C GLY A 130 14.78 -18.01 -0.30
N TYR A 131 13.90 -17.41 0.49
CA TYR A 131 12.83 -16.54 0.02
C TYR A 131 13.37 -15.15 -0.34
N LYS A 132 12.56 -14.37 -1.06
CA LYS A 132 12.94 -13.03 -1.53
C LYS A 132 12.79 -12.02 -0.39
N TRP A 133 13.80 -11.17 -0.23
CA TRP A 133 13.79 -9.96 0.58
C TRP A 133 14.32 -8.82 -0.28
N PHE A 134 13.75 -7.62 -0.10
CA PHE A 134 14.11 -6.46 -0.91
C PHE A 134 14.78 -5.39 -0.04
N PRO A 135 15.96 -4.86 -0.43
CA PRO A 135 16.68 -3.89 0.39
C PRO A 135 16.00 -2.52 0.47
N ASP A 136 15.06 -2.26 -0.43
CA ASP A 136 14.31 -1.04 -0.61
C ASP A 136 12.87 -1.14 -0.10
N GLU A 137 12.55 -2.08 0.80
CA GLU A 137 11.21 -2.22 1.42
C GLU A 137 10.76 -0.97 2.20
N GLN A 138 11.69 -0.29 2.87
CA GLN A 138 11.39 0.96 3.60
C GLN A 138 11.59 2.20 2.73
N PRO A 139 10.81 3.28 2.92
CA PRO A 139 11.03 4.54 2.23
C PRO A 139 12.39 5.15 2.62
N THR A 140 13.10 5.69 1.63
CA THR A 140 14.39 6.37 1.84
C THR A 140 14.22 7.67 2.60
N LYS A 141 15.33 8.22 3.11
CA LYS A 141 15.32 9.52 3.78
C LYS A 141 14.81 10.65 2.87
N GLU A 142 15.16 10.61 1.59
CA GLU A 142 14.72 11.58 0.58
C GLU A 142 13.21 11.52 0.37
N LEU A 143 12.63 10.31 0.28
CA LEU A 143 11.19 10.12 0.17
C LEU A 143 10.47 10.60 1.43
N LYS A 144 10.99 10.27 2.62
CA LYS A 144 10.46 10.75 3.91
C LYS A 144 10.45 12.29 3.97
N ASN A 145 11.54 12.94 3.55
CA ASN A 145 11.62 14.41 3.49
C ASN A 145 10.61 14.99 2.48
N LYS A 146 10.50 14.43 1.28
CA LYS A 146 9.52 14.87 0.27
C LYS A 146 8.09 14.83 0.81
N CYS A 147 7.72 13.76 1.52
CA CYS A 147 6.41 13.65 2.17
C CYS A 147 6.18 14.73 3.24
N MET A 148 7.21 15.03 4.06
CA MET A 148 7.13 16.12 5.05
C MET A 148 6.93 17.48 4.38
N ASP A 149 7.68 17.77 3.31
CA ASP A 149 7.53 19.01 2.56
C ASP A 149 6.13 19.16 1.96
N ILE A 150 5.55 18.06 1.46
CA ILE A 150 4.18 18.03 0.95
C ILE A 150 3.17 18.42 2.04
N VAL A 151 3.17 17.75 3.20
CA VAL A 151 2.16 18.00 4.25
C VAL A 151 2.34 19.36 4.92
N ASN A 152 3.57 19.90 4.93
CA ASN A 152 3.86 21.23 5.46
C ASN A 152 3.44 22.35 4.48
N SER A 153 3.45 22.08 3.17
CA SER A 153 3.14 23.09 2.14
C SER A 153 1.70 23.07 1.67
N LYS A 154 0.99 21.93 1.79
CA LYS A 154 -0.34 21.74 1.22
C LYS A 154 -1.23 20.96 2.16
N LYS A 155 -2.50 21.35 2.23
CA LYS A 155 -3.54 20.51 2.84
C LYS A 155 -3.75 19.26 2.00
N ILE A 156 -3.65 18.11 2.68
CA ILE A 156 -4.00 16.80 2.15
C ILE A 156 -5.39 16.44 2.68
N ASP A 157 -6.16 15.66 1.94
CA ASP A 157 -7.46 15.18 2.39
C ASP A 157 -7.34 13.76 2.94
N ILE A 158 -6.62 12.90 2.22
CA ILE A 158 -6.43 11.49 2.57
C ILE A 158 -4.95 11.12 2.50
N ILE A 159 -4.48 10.36 3.49
CA ILE A 159 -3.18 9.69 3.42
C ILE A 159 -3.42 8.19 3.23
N LEU A 160 -2.78 7.61 2.24
CA LEU A 160 -2.70 6.17 2.02
C LEU A 160 -1.27 5.74 2.28
N SER A 161 -1.08 4.79 3.17
CA SER A 161 0.24 4.21 3.41
C SER A 161 0.17 2.71 3.59
N HIS A 162 1.33 2.03 3.50
CA HIS A 162 1.34 0.60 3.80
C HIS A 162 1.33 0.33 5.30
N THR A 163 2.31 0.84 6.03
CA THR A 163 2.30 0.88 7.51
C THR A 163 1.71 2.19 8.04
N GLY A 164 1.55 2.32 9.35
CA GLY A 164 0.89 3.46 10.01
C GLY A 164 1.79 4.24 10.98
N PRO A 165 1.31 5.38 11.52
CA PRO A 165 1.98 6.05 12.64
C PRO A 165 2.14 5.13 13.85
N LYS A 166 3.31 5.15 14.50
CA LYS A 166 3.66 4.27 15.63
C LYS A 166 2.62 4.30 16.76
N LYS A 167 2.00 5.44 17.04
CA LYS A 167 0.97 5.54 18.09
C LYS A 167 -0.36 4.87 17.76
N PHE A 168 -0.59 4.53 16.49
CA PHE A 168 -1.82 3.87 16.02
C PHE A 168 -1.62 2.38 15.73
N GLU A 169 -0.44 1.83 16.06
CA GLU A 169 -0.17 0.42 15.88
C GLU A 169 -1.13 -0.44 16.71
N PRO A 170 -1.72 -1.49 16.12
CA PRO A 170 -2.53 -2.46 16.85
C PRO A 170 -1.57 -3.44 17.55
N VAL A 171 -0.95 -2.99 18.64
CA VAL A 171 0.04 -3.78 19.41
C VAL A 171 -0.52 -5.12 19.90
N GLU A 172 -1.83 -5.22 20.07
CA GLU A 172 -2.54 -6.46 20.41
C GLU A 172 -2.47 -7.53 19.31
N CYS A 173 -2.15 -7.15 18.07
CA CYS A 173 -2.02 -8.03 16.92
C CYS A 173 -0.57 -8.47 16.66
N PHE A 174 0.40 -7.98 17.44
CA PHE A 174 1.80 -8.32 17.23
C PHE A 174 2.10 -9.78 17.54
N LEU A 175 3.00 -10.37 16.76
CA LEU A 175 3.41 -11.75 16.95
C LEU A 175 4.17 -11.89 18.28
N PRO A 176 3.72 -12.76 19.21
CA PRO A 176 4.23 -12.82 20.58
C PRO A 176 5.68 -13.32 20.68
N PHE A 177 6.19 -13.96 19.61
CA PHE A 177 7.54 -14.51 19.52
C PHE A 177 8.54 -13.57 18.83
N VAL A 178 8.12 -12.37 18.41
CA VAL A 178 8.99 -11.37 17.81
C VAL A 178 9.46 -10.40 18.89
N ASP A 179 10.78 -10.27 19.04
CA ASP A 179 11.37 -9.25 19.89
C ASP A 179 11.13 -7.85 19.29
N GLN A 180 10.17 -7.14 19.85
CA GLN A 180 9.78 -5.80 19.39
C GLN A 180 10.90 -4.76 19.56
N THR A 181 11.93 -5.03 20.37
CA THR A 181 13.09 -4.13 20.50
C THR A 181 14.06 -4.23 19.33
N ALA A 182 14.01 -5.33 18.58
CA ALA A 182 14.82 -5.55 17.38
C ALA A 182 14.15 -5.07 16.09
N VAL A 183 12.87 -4.67 16.15
CA VAL A 183 12.10 -4.20 15.00
C VAL A 183 12.50 -2.76 14.67
N ASP A 184 12.93 -2.51 13.43
CA ASP A 184 13.17 -1.15 12.94
C ASP A 184 11.83 -0.42 12.78
N LYS A 185 11.60 0.59 13.61
CA LYS A 185 10.39 1.44 13.62
C LYS A 185 10.61 2.80 12.96
N THR A 186 11.69 2.99 12.21
CA THR A 186 12.05 4.31 11.65
C THR A 186 11.04 4.82 10.62
N THR A 187 10.21 3.96 10.04
CA THR A 187 9.12 4.35 9.13
C THR A 187 7.89 4.79 9.91
N GLU A 188 7.47 4.02 10.92
CA GLU A 188 6.35 4.33 11.80
C GLU A 188 6.62 5.62 12.62
N GLU A 189 7.87 5.83 13.06
CA GLU A 189 8.31 7.05 13.75
C GLU A 189 8.33 8.28 12.83
N PHE A 190 8.62 8.07 11.55
CA PHE A 190 8.48 9.12 10.54
C PHE A 190 7.00 9.46 10.32
N LEU A 191 6.15 8.45 10.20
CA LEU A 191 4.72 8.64 10.02
C LEU A 191 4.07 9.32 11.24
N ASP A 192 4.57 9.08 12.45
CA ASP A 192 4.18 9.82 13.66
C ASP A 192 4.48 11.33 13.54
N LYS A 193 5.65 11.70 13.00
CA LYS A 193 6.03 13.10 12.76
C LYS A 193 5.15 13.74 11.68
N LEU A 194 4.83 12.99 10.63
CA LEU A 194 3.94 13.43 9.55
C LEU A 194 2.51 13.64 10.07
N GLU A 195 2.03 12.70 10.89
CA GLU A 195 0.72 12.76 11.54
C GLU A 195 0.60 13.99 12.45
N ALA A 196 1.67 14.34 13.17
CA ALA A 196 1.70 15.48 14.07
C ALA A 196 1.49 16.84 13.37
N VAL A 197 1.66 16.92 12.04
CA VAL A 197 1.32 18.11 11.24
C VAL A 197 -0.20 18.32 11.16
N LYS A 198 -1.00 17.26 11.33
CA LYS A 198 -2.48 17.27 11.38
C LYS A 198 -3.18 17.85 10.14
N ASN A 199 -2.46 17.96 9.03
CA ASN A 199 -2.93 18.56 7.78
C ASN A 199 -3.52 17.54 6.79
N TYR A 200 -4.36 16.63 7.31
CA TYR A 200 -5.08 15.57 6.58
C TYR A 200 -6.48 15.38 7.18
N ASN A 201 -7.43 14.68 6.54
CA ASN A 201 -8.75 14.39 7.15
C ASN A 201 -8.90 12.91 7.51
N GLN A 202 -8.42 12.01 6.64
CA GLN A 202 -8.48 10.56 6.82
C GLN A 202 -7.14 9.90 6.54
N TRP A 203 -6.87 8.77 7.17
CA TRP A 203 -5.69 7.96 6.93
C TRP A 203 -6.08 6.49 6.81
N TYR A 204 -5.64 5.81 5.75
CA TYR A 204 -5.80 4.38 5.56
C TYR A 204 -4.42 3.69 5.49
N PHE A 205 -4.25 2.59 6.22
CA PHE A 205 -3.06 1.74 6.11
C PHE A 205 -3.37 0.25 6.30
N GLY A 206 -2.43 -0.60 5.87
CA GLY A 206 -2.53 -2.07 5.93
C GLY A 206 -1.52 -2.64 6.93
N HIS A 207 -0.70 -3.60 6.48
CA HIS A 207 0.49 -4.18 7.14
C HIS A 207 0.22 -5.04 8.40
N TYR A 208 -0.71 -4.64 9.26
CA TYR A 208 -0.93 -5.28 10.57
C TYR A 208 -1.95 -6.44 10.56
N HIS A 209 -2.43 -6.83 9.38
CA HIS A 209 -3.36 -7.95 9.18
C HIS A 209 -4.62 -7.90 10.08
N THR A 210 -5.16 -6.71 10.29
CA THR A 210 -6.37 -6.49 11.10
C THR A 210 -7.21 -5.36 10.52
N ASP A 211 -8.51 -5.40 10.80
CA ASP A 211 -9.46 -4.37 10.41
C ASP A 211 -9.81 -3.53 11.66
N LYS A 212 -9.43 -2.25 11.66
CA LYS A 212 -9.66 -1.34 12.79
C LYS A 212 -10.03 0.04 12.30
N LYS A 213 -10.98 0.68 12.97
CA LYS A 213 -11.31 2.09 12.77
C LYS A 213 -11.08 2.83 14.09
N LEU A 214 -10.25 3.87 14.03
CA LEU A 214 -9.93 4.74 15.16
C LEU A 214 -10.37 6.17 14.82
N LEU A 215 -10.68 6.93 15.87
CA LEU A 215 -10.91 8.36 15.78
C LEU A 215 -9.91 9.07 16.70
N ALA A 216 -9.08 9.93 16.13
CA ALA A 216 -8.07 10.69 16.88
C ALA A 216 -8.12 12.16 16.41
N ASP A 217 -8.35 13.11 17.33
CA ASP A 217 -8.45 14.54 17.02
C ASP A 217 -9.42 14.87 15.87
N ASN A 218 -10.59 14.19 15.84
CA ASN A 218 -11.58 14.27 14.75
C ASN A 218 -11.06 13.81 13.36
N LYS A 219 -9.95 13.06 13.32
CA LYS A 219 -9.41 12.40 12.12
C LYS A 219 -9.79 10.94 12.15
N GLU A 220 -10.20 10.40 11.00
CA GLU A 220 -10.51 8.99 10.86
C GLU A 220 -9.27 8.21 10.43
N ILE A 221 -8.90 7.20 11.22
CA ILE A 221 -7.78 6.31 10.92
C ILE A 221 -8.33 4.90 10.71
N ASN A 222 -8.01 4.29 9.57
CA ASN A 222 -8.46 2.96 9.20
C ASN A 222 -7.25 2.05 8.96
N ILE A 223 -7.24 0.92 9.66
CA ILE A 223 -6.38 -0.23 9.38
C ILE A 223 -7.24 -1.22 8.62
N LEU A 224 -6.80 -1.68 7.45
CA LEU A 224 -7.55 -2.61 6.62
C LEU A 224 -6.77 -3.87 6.35
N PHE A 225 -7.45 -5.01 6.36
CA PHE A 225 -6.92 -6.28 5.90
C PHE A 225 -8.00 -7.09 5.19
N ASN A 226 -9.06 -7.54 5.88
CA ASN A 226 -10.12 -8.33 5.27
C ASN A 226 -11.22 -7.48 4.64
N ASP A 227 -11.45 -6.27 5.17
CA ASP A 227 -12.52 -5.43 4.71
C ASP A 227 -12.23 -4.88 3.30
N ILE A 228 -13.27 -4.83 2.47
CA ILE A 228 -13.32 -4.00 1.26
C ILE A 228 -14.35 -2.91 1.52
N LYS A 229 -13.90 -1.66 1.56
CA LYS A 229 -14.74 -0.47 1.80
C LYS A 229 -14.87 0.35 0.52
N GLU A 230 -15.97 1.09 0.40
CA GLU A 230 -16.05 2.19 -0.56
C GLU A 230 -15.18 3.34 -0.07
N PHE A 231 -14.46 3.99 -0.99
CA PHE A 231 -13.43 5.00 -0.71
C PHE A 231 -13.99 6.44 -0.57
#